data_AF-A0A9W9CXM4-F1
#
_entry.id   AF-A0A9W9CXM4-F1
#
_cell.length_a   1.000
_cell.length_b   1.000
_cell.length_c   1.000
_cell.angle_alpha   90.00
_cell.angle_beta   90.00
_cell.angle_gamma   90.00
#
_symmetry.space_group_name_H-M   'P 1'
#
loop_
_entity.id
_entity.type
_entity.pdbx_description
1 polymer ?
#
loop_
_entity_poly.entity_id
_entity_poly.type
_entity_poly.pdbx_seq_one_letter_code
_entity_poly.pdbx_strand_id
1 'polypeptide(L)'
;MDSDGYTSDEMDVDSDYHSLLDRREDLTDAICNSPYDLIHYLERAVVYSNLGYPDLAAGDAYRALLLTDEVRNEAFEYHQDAVDALRRYSSTPANLPEVLRYGDLRRGSSDMVNGHGPRGPSSHQELAAIASVRCYQIISISLLLCGCLKSAHTYCHRGLSAFPTNHELINTMDHIMTMGRRRLKKDIVDVADLPEWGVVRREVYPWNTHEPDRFSDESLSMLNHELATIAPKCAVQVSELPVLLDGASDTDGYAIIPTCKQLGLFAVEDIAPGETVLNEYSLLTANNRHKDGNCDACGSALPPLSAERGPVQCSDCYDTVFCDEFCHDKAQELYHPALCEKDVDAIAKDPEAKESDASLYLLLLVRLLAMATHQETHPLELSQIKYIWGDFLSSGNNAIDLSPNAGPPPDWTLPFSFKYNIETPLHVLEKMDINIYTSITYHDIWIFNTCYAKFRGTASARKSTRDGRPDVAAVHPFWCLANHDCNPNVTWEWGGKMRLWARERRVINNEPGGIKAGEEIFNHYCDVELPVQQRREWAQGSLGGWCMCKRCRDESAAGDNGTNNQNEEES
;
A
#
# COMPACT_ATOMS: atom_id res chain seq x y z
N MET A 1 23.26 -2.86 -37.41
CA MET A 1 23.70 -1.52 -36.99
C MET A 1 22.58 -0.59 -37.39
N ASP A 2 21.49 -0.68 -36.65
CA ASP A 2 20.37 0.25 -36.80
C ASP A 2 20.58 1.28 -35.70
N SER A 3 20.89 2.50 -36.14
CA SER A 3 21.02 3.65 -35.26
C SER A 3 19.61 4.10 -34.94
N ASP A 4 19.14 3.78 -33.73
CA ASP A 4 17.96 4.41 -33.15
C ASP A 4 18.25 5.91 -33.03
N GLY A 5 17.63 6.69 -33.90
CA GLY A 5 17.68 8.14 -33.85
C GLY A 5 16.78 8.63 -32.72
N TYR A 6 17.32 8.74 -31.51
CA TYR A 6 16.68 9.47 -30.42
C TYR A 6 16.50 10.93 -30.84
N THR A 7 15.30 11.47 -30.65
CA THR A 7 15.02 12.88 -30.89
C THR A 7 15.65 13.74 -29.78
N SER A 8 16.03 14.99 -30.06
CA SER A 8 16.65 15.88 -29.06
C SER A 8 15.77 16.10 -27.83
N ASP A 9 14.45 16.10 -28.03
CA ASP A 9 13.46 16.34 -26.97
C ASP A 9 13.35 15.15 -26.01
N GLU A 10 13.49 13.91 -26.50
CA GLU A 10 13.51 12.70 -25.64
C GLU A 10 14.81 12.60 -24.83
N MET A 11 15.95 13.00 -25.40
CA MET A 11 17.22 13.05 -24.68
C MET A 11 17.24 14.11 -23.57
N ASP A 12 16.60 15.26 -23.78
CA ASP A 12 16.53 16.35 -22.79
C ASP A 12 15.60 15.98 -21.62
N VAL A 13 14.49 15.28 -21.87
CA VAL A 13 13.56 14.79 -20.81
C VAL A 13 14.22 13.71 -19.93
N ASP A 14 14.96 12.79 -20.53
CA ASP A 14 15.67 11.73 -19.79
C ASP A 14 16.81 12.31 -18.93
N SER A 15 17.52 13.32 -19.45
CA SER A 15 18.55 14.05 -18.69
C SER A 15 17.98 14.81 -17.49
N ASP A 16 16.81 15.44 -17.62
CA ASP A 16 16.16 16.14 -16.50
C ASP A 16 15.66 15.16 -15.44
N TYR A 17 15.10 14.02 -15.86
CA TYR A 17 14.65 12.96 -14.96
C TYR A 17 15.79 12.38 -14.09
N HIS A 18 16.94 12.08 -14.68
CA HIS A 18 18.11 11.61 -13.94
C HIS A 18 18.64 12.65 -12.95
N SER A 19 18.69 13.93 -13.35
CA SER A 19 19.05 15.04 -12.47
C SER A 19 18.12 15.16 -11.25
N LEU A 20 16.81 14.96 -11.45
CA LEU A 20 15.83 14.95 -10.36
C LEU A 20 16.03 13.75 -9.42
N LEU A 21 16.39 12.57 -9.94
CA LEU A 21 16.70 11.40 -9.11
C LEU A 21 17.95 11.61 -8.25
N ASP A 22 19.02 12.19 -8.83
CA ASP A 22 20.23 12.53 -8.11
C ASP A 22 19.94 13.56 -7.01
N ARG A 23 19.18 14.62 -7.34
CA ARG A 23 18.77 15.62 -6.37
C ARG A 23 17.91 15.05 -5.25
N ARG A 24 17.05 14.07 -5.55
CA ARG A 24 16.23 13.36 -4.54
C ARG A 24 17.12 12.57 -3.58
N GLU A 25 18.16 11.92 -4.08
CA GLU A 25 19.14 11.20 -3.26
C GLU A 25 19.93 12.15 -2.35
N ASP A 26 20.49 13.23 -2.90
CA ASP A 26 21.20 14.28 -2.15
C ASP A 26 20.36 14.82 -0.98
N LEU A 27 19.06 15.04 -1.23
CA LEU A 27 18.14 15.54 -0.22
C LEU A 27 17.78 14.47 0.81
N THR A 28 17.72 13.20 0.41
CA THR A 28 17.52 12.09 1.35
C THR A 28 18.71 11.98 2.30
N ASP A 29 19.94 12.09 1.79
CA ASP A 29 21.16 12.16 2.60
C ASP A 29 21.18 13.40 3.50
N ALA A 30 20.75 14.56 2.99
CA ALA A 30 20.65 15.77 3.78
C ALA A 30 19.65 15.66 4.94
N ILE A 31 18.52 14.97 4.73
CA ILE A 31 17.55 14.66 5.79
C ILE A 31 18.15 13.68 6.80
N CYS A 32 18.79 12.60 6.36
CA CYS A 32 19.46 11.67 7.27
C CYS A 32 20.50 12.36 8.16
N ASN A 33 21.23 13.34 7.62
CA ASN A 33 22.23 14.12 8.36
C ASN A 33 21.64 15.24 9.22
N SER A 34 20.45 15.74 8.89
CA SER A 34 19.80 16.87 9.56
C SER A 34 18.27 16.66 9.61
N PRO A 35 17.80 15.67 10.38
CA PRO A 35 16.42 15.15 10.29
C PRO A 35 15.34 16.12 10.75
N TYR A 36 15.69 17.17 11.50
CA TYR A 36 14.73 18.19 11.95
C TYR A 36 14.73 19.43 11.05
N ASP A 37 15.43 19.39 9.91
CA ASP A 37 15.49 20.49 8.96
C ASP A 37 14.29 20.44 7.98
N LEU A 38 13.25 21.20 8.31
CA LEU A 38 12.03 21.25 7.50
C LEU A 38 12.28 21.75 6.06
N ILE A 39 13.38 22.47 5.80
CA ILE A 39 13.68 22.98 4.45
C ILE A 39 14.07 21.82 3.53
N HIS A 40 14.85 20.84 4.02
CA HIS A 40 15.20 19.67 3.21
C HIS A 40 13.97 18.84 2.83
N TYR A 41 13.01 18.66 3.74
CA TYR A 41 11.74 18.00 3.41
C TYR A 41 10.93 18.77 2.36
N LEU A 42 10.84 20.10 2.48
CA LEU A 42 10.12 20.91 1.49
C LEU A 42 10.80 20.86 0.11
N GLU A 43 12.13 20.90 0.06
CA GLU A 43 12.88 20.75 -1.18
C GLU A 43 12.67 19.37 -1.80
N ARG A 44 12.69 18.30 -1.00
CA ARG A 44 12.45 16.93 -1.47
C ARG A 44 11.00 16.73 -1.91
N ALA A 45 10.04 17.35 -1.24
CA ALA A 45 8.64 17.36 -1.66
C ALA A 45 8.44 18.01 -3.05
N VAL A 46 9.18 19.08 -3.35
CA VAL A 46 9.17 19.70 -4.69
C VAL A 46 9.79 18.76 -5.73
N VAL A 47 10.90 18.10 -5.40
CA VAL A 47 11.52 17.11 -6.30
C VAL A 47 10.59 15.93 -6.55
N TYR A 48 9.91 15.39 -5.53
CA TYR A 48 8.88 14.36 -5.71
C TYR A 48 7.73 14.83 -6.59
N SER A 49 7.28 16.08 -6.43
CA SER A 49 6.25 16.65 -7.30
C SER A 49 6.70 16.70 -8.76
N ASN A 50 7.95 17.11 -9.01
CA ASN A 50 8.52 17.18 -10.35
C ASN A 50 8.78 15.79 -10.97
N LEU A 51 9.06 14.78 -10.14
CA LEU A 51 9.15 13.37 -10.54
C LEU A 51 7.77 12.70 -10.75
N GLY A 52 6.67 13.42 -10.48
CA GLY A 52 5.31 12.90 -10.62
C GLY A 52 4.87 11.97 -9.48
N TYR A 53 5.39 12.17 -8.27
CA TYR A 53 5.01 11.45 -7.04
C TYR A 53 4.31 12.41 -6.04
N PRO A 54 3.06 12.83 -6.31
CA PRO A 54 2.35 13.76 -5.43
C PRO A 54 2.07 13.15 -4.04
N ASP A 55 1.93 11.83 -3.96
CA ASP A 55 1.77 11.07 -2.71
C ASP A 55 2.97 11.25 -1.77
N LEU A 56 4.19 11.12 -2.31
CA LEU A 56 5.43 11.30 -1.55
C LEU A 56 5.66 12.77 -1.20
N ALA A 57 5.34 13.67 -2.13
CA ALA A 57 5.38 15.11 -1.88
C ALA A 57 4.45 15.54 -0.74
N ALA A 58 3.24 14.99 -0.67
CA ALA A 58 2.31 15.23 0.44
C ALA A 58 2.88 14.72 1.78
N GLY A 59 3.54 13.56 1.77
CA GLY A 59 4.20 12.99 2.94
C GLY A 59 5.29 13.88 3.52
N ASP A 60 6.23 14.32 2.68
CA ASP A 60 7.33 15.19 3.10
C ASP A 60 6.84 16.57 3.55
N ALA A 61 5.89 17.17 2.81
CA ALA A 61 5.30 18.44 3.21
C ALA A 61 4.52 18.33 4.53
N TYR A 62 3.94 17.17 4.84
CA TYR A 62 3.29 16.92 6.13
C TYR A 62 4.31 16.80 7.27
N ARG A 63 5.42 16.07 7.10
CA ARG A 63 6.52 16.07 8.10
C ARG A 63 7.08 17.47 8.33
N ALA A 64 7.30 18.24 7.26
CA ALA A 64 7.72 19.63 7.35
C ALA A 64 6.69 20.50 8.11
N LEU A 65 5.39 20.27 7.91
CA LEU A 65 4.34 20.98 8.64
C LEU A 65 4.41 20.68 10.14
N LEU A 66 4.61 19.42 10.54
CA LEU A 66 4.79 19.05 11.95
C LEU A 66 6.04 19.75 12.54
N LEU A 67 7.15 19.79 11.81
CA LEU A 67 8.35 20.52 12.25
C LEU A 67 8.12 22.04 12.37
N THR A 68 7.19 22.61 11.60
CA THR A 68 6.82 24.03 11.81
C THR A 68 6.15 24.23 13.17
N ASP A 69 5.39 23.26 13.66
CA ASP A 69 4.78 23.31 14.99
C ASP A 69 5.83 23.08 16.09
N GLU A 70 6.78 22.17 15.90
CA GLU A 70 7.97 21.98 16.77
C GLU A 70 8.74 23.29 16.97
N VAL A 71 9.05 24.01 15.89
CA VAL A 71 9.76 25.31 15.98
C VAL A 71 8.94 26.34 16.77
N ARG A 72 7.61 26.30 16.67
CA ARG A 72 6.70 27.33 17.21
C ARG A 72 6.23 27.06 18.63
N ASN A 73 6.43 25.86 19.14
CA ASN A 73 5.99 25.44 20.45
C ASN A 73 7.15 24.92 21.31
N GLU A 74 7.60 25.74 22.25
CA GLU A 74 8.70 25.41 23.18
C GLU A 74 8.42 24.18 24.07
N ALA A 75 7.16 23.74 24.16
CA ALA A 75 6.77 22.57 24.96
C ALA A 75 6.84 21.24 24.19
N PHE A 76 7.12 21.27 22.88
CA PHE A 76 7.23 20.05 22.09
C PHE A 76 8.61 19.42 22.20
N GLU A 77 8.65 18.10 22.01
CA GLU A 77 9.81 17.24 22.28
C GLU A 77 11.04 17.63 21.45
N TYR A 78 10.83 17.96 20.18
CA TYR A 78 11.90 18.21 19.20
C TYR A 78 12.11 19.71 18.94
N HIS A 79 11.55 20.58 19.78
CA HIS A 79 11.62 22.03 19.62
C HIS A 79 13.05 22.54 19.41
N GLN A 80 13.97 22.12 20.28
CA GLN A 80 15.35 22.63 20.26
C GLN A 80 16.09 22.20 19.00
N ASP A 81 15.94 20.94 18.59
CA ASP A 81 16.57 20.40 17.37
C ASP A 81 16.02 21.07 16.10
N ALA A 82 14.71 21.28 16.03
CA ALA A 82 14.07 21.96 14.90
C ALA A 82 14.50 23.44 14.83
N VAL A 83 14.57 24.13 15.96
CA VAL A 83 15.08 25.52 16.01
C VAL A 83 16.55 25.58 15.56
N ASP A 84 17.38 24.66 16.04
CA ASP A 84 18.82 24.63 15.71
C ASP A 84 19.06 24.33 14.23
N ALA A 85 18.28 23.42 13.64
CA ALA A 85 18.30 23.19 12.20
C ALA A 85 17.99 24.47 11.43
N LEU A 86 16.98 25.24 11.84
CA LEU A 86 16.56 26.45 11.12
C LEU A 86 17.51 27.65 11.26
N ARG A 87 18.35 27.70 12.30
CA ARG A 87 19.27 28.84 12.56
C ARG A 87 20.26 29.12 11.43
N ARG A 88 20.52 28.15 10.57
CA ARG A 88 21.41 28.30 9.40
C ARG A 88 20.80 29.12 8.27
N TYR A 89 19.48 29.29 8.27
CA TYR A 89 18.75 30.00 7.22
C TYR A 89 18.44 31.45 7.61
N SER A 90 18.18 32.27 6.59
CA SER A 90 17.83 33.68 6.76
C SER A 90 16.41 33.92 6.27
N SER A 91 15.61 34.66 7.05
CA SER A 91 14.30 35.14 6.60
C SER A 91 14.38 36.38 5.70
N THR A 92 15.58 36.93 5.46
CA THR A 92 15.78 38.11 4.57
C THR A 92 15.49 37.77 3.10
N PRO A 93 15.01 38.72 2.28
CA PRO A 93 14.53 38.38 0.93
C PRO A 93 15.65 37.89 0.00
N ALA A 94 16.87 38.39 0.19
CA ALA A 94 18.02 37.98 -0.62
C ALA A 94 18.47 36.54 -0.34
N ASN A 95 18.27 36.06 0.89
CA ASN A 95 18.84 34.81 1.38
C ASN A 95 17.78 33.81 1.86
N LEU A 96 16.50 34.02 1.52
CA LEU A 96 15.42 33.09 1.81
C LEU A 96 15.65 31.79 1.04
N PRO A 97 15.45 30.59 1.63
CA PRO A 97 15.52 29.33 0.89
C PRO A 97 14.65 29.36 -0.36
N GLU A 98 15.12 28.79 -1.47
CA GLU A 98 14.45 28.86 -2.77
C GLU A 98 13.03 28.31 -2.71
N VAL A 99 12.84 27.18 -2.03
CA VAL A 99 11.53 26.54 -1.86
C VAL A 99 10.50 27.44 -1.16
N LEU A 100 10.94 28.42 -0.37
CA LEU A 100 10.08 29.39 0.31
C LEU A 100 9.84 30.68 -0.49
N ARG A 101 10.46 30.85 -1.67
CA ARG A 101 10.25 32.02 -2.55
C ARG A 101 9.05 31.84 -3.48
N TYR A 102 8.55 30.61 -3.65
CA TYR A 102 7.43 30.31 -4.52
C TYR A 102 6.16 31.06 -4.09
N GLY A 103 5.39 31.61 -5.04
CA GLY A 103 4.08 32.22 -4.75
C GLY A 103 4.11 33.50 -3.90
N ASP A 104 5.24 34.23 -3.87
CA ASP A 104 5.43 35.48 -3.10
C ASP A 104 5.00 35.38 -1.62
N LEU A 105 5.30 34.22 -1.00
CA LEU A 105 4.96 33.91 0.40
C LEU A 105 5.45 34.94 1.42
N ARG A 106 6.44 35.75 1.04
CA ARG A 106 7.10 36.74 1.89
C ARG A 106 6.27 38.00 2.10
N ARG A 107 5.39 38.38 1.17
CA ARG A 107 4.52 39.57 1.35
C ARG A 107 3.55 39.43 2.51
N GLY A 108 3.26 38.22 2.96
CA GLY A 108 2.19 38.02 3.92
C GLY A 108 2.57 37.32 5.20
N SER A 109 3.82 37.35 5.65
CA SER A 109 4.11 37.11 7.08
C SER A 109 3.35 38.11 7.97
N SER A 110 3.18 39.35 7.51
CA SER A 110 2.31 40.37 8.13
C SER A 110 0.82 40.14 7.90
N ASP A 111 0.46 39.38 6.87
CA ASP A 111 -0.94 39.09 6.49
C ASP A 111 -1.44 37.80 7.14
N MET A 112 -0.56 37.07 7.86
CA MET A 112 -0.97 35.89 8.61
C MET A 112 -1.86 36.29 9.78
N VAL A 113 -3.00 35.60 9.89
CA VAL A 113 -4.02 35.90 10.91
C VAL A 113 -4.20 34.72 11.88
N ASN A 114 -5.08 34.88 12.87
CA ASN A 114 -5.49 33.82 13.79
C ASN A 114 -4.34 33.13 14.55
N GLY A 115 -3.27 33.88 14.86
CA GLY A 115 -2.11 33.35 15.59
C GLY A 115 -1.18 32.49 14.74
N HIS A 116 -1.37 32.45 13.41
CA HIS A 116 -0.50 31.75 12.49
C HIS A 116 0.77 32.53 12.13
N GLY A 117 0.85 33.83 12.41
CA GLY A 117 2.05 34.63 12.23
C GLY A 117 3.21 34.28 13.18
N PRO A 118 4.36 34.96 13.03
CA PRO A 118 5.53 34.76 13.90
C PRO A 118 5.18 35.07 15.36
N ARG A 119 5.56 34.19 16.29
CA ARG A 119 5.33 34.38 17.74
C ARG A 119 6.41 35.22 18.44
N GLY A 120 7.35 35.77 17.68
CA GLY A 120 8.44 36.59 18.18
C GLY A 120 9.29 37.17 17.05
N PRO A 121 10.29 38.01 17.38
CA PRO A 121 11.16 38.65 16.39
C PRO A 121 12.26 37.72 15.85
N SER A 122 12.30 36.46 16.30
CA SER A 122 13.36 35.55 15.90
C SER A 122 13.14 35.05 14.47
N SER A 123 14.23 35.02 13.69
CA SER A 123 14.18 34.65 12.27
C SER A 123 13.62 33.23 12.06
N HIS A 124 13.86 32.29 12.98
CA HIS A 124 13.31 30.94 12.89
C HIS A 124 11.78 30.89 13.03
N GLN A 125 11.16 31.75 13.86
CA GLN A 125 9.69 31.82 13.96
C GLN A 125 9.06 32.35 12.67
N GLU A 126 9.72 33.33 12.03
CA GLU A 126 9.29 33.85 10.74
C GLU A 126 9.42 32.79 9.63
N LEU A 127 10.54 32.07 9.60
CA LEU A 127 10.76 30.97 8.66
C LEU A 127 9.73 29.85 8.83
N ALA A 128 9.45 29.42 10.07
CA ALA A 128 8.44 28.39 10.34
C ALA A 128 7.03 28.84 9.92
N ALA A 129 6.69 30.11 10.14
CA ALA A 129 5.40 30.66 9.72
C ALA A 129 5.25 30.65 8.18
N ILE A 130 6.27 31.12 7.45
CA ILE A 130 6.31 31.08 5.97
C ILE A 130 6.27 29.64 5.46
N ALA A 131 7.07 28.76 6.05
CA ALA A 131 7.14 27.36 5.68
C ALA A 131 5.81 26.63 5.90
N SER A 132 5.05 26.94 6.96
CA SER A 132 3.73 26.33 7.19
C SER A 132 2.75 26.61 6.04
N VAL A 133 2.78 27.83 5.46
CA VAL A 133 1.97 28.17 4.27
C VAL A 133 2.46 27.39 3.06
N ARG A 134 3.78 27.25 2.87
CA ARG A 134 4.35 26.42 1.80
C ARG A 134 3.93 24.95 1.94
N CYS A 135 3.90 24.41 3.15
CA CYS A 135 3.41 23.07 3.42
C CYS A 135 1.94 22.93 3.00
N TYR A 136 1.07 23.88 3.38
CA TYR A 136 -0.34 23.85 2.95
C TYR A 136 -0.49 23.91 1.43
N GLN A 137 0.33 24.69 0.73
CA GLN A 137 0.32 24.71 -0.74
C GLN A 137 0.63 23.33 -1.31
N ILE A 138 1.74 22.72 -0.90
CA ILE A 138 2.18 21.42 -1.43
C ILE A 138 1.20 20.31 -1.05
N ILE A 139 0.79 20.20 0.23
CA ILE A 139 -0.16 19.17 0.67
C ILE A 139 -1.48 19.27 -0.12
N SER A 140 -2.02 20.49 -0.29
CA SER A 140 -3.32 20.68 -0.94
C SER A 140 -3.28 20.29 -2.43
N ILE A 141 -2.26 20.74 -3.17
CA ILE A 141 -2.15 20.41 -4.59
C ILE A 141 -1.82 18.93 -4.80
N SER A 142 -0.93 18.36 -3.98
CA SER A 142 -0.58 16.95 -4.05
C SER A 142 -1.78 16.04 -3.77
N LEU A 143 -2.55 16.32 -2.72
CA LEU A 143 -3.75 15.54 -2.41
C LEU A 143 -4.85 15.71 -3.46
N LEU A 144 -4.96 16.89 -4.09
CA LEU A 144 -5.82 17.09 -5.25
C LEU A 144 -5.39 16.17 -6.41
N LEU A 145 -4.10 16.12 -6.73
CA LEU A 145 -3.56 15.26 -7.80
C LEU A 145 -3.77 13.77 -7.50
N CYS A 146 -3.59 13.35 -6.25
CA CYS A 146 -3.91 11.98 -5.81
C CYS A 146 -5.42 11.68 -5.88
N GLY A 147 -6.28 12.71 -5.93
CA GLY A 147 -7.74 12.56 -5.92
C GLY A 147 -8.38 12.49 -4.53
N CYS A 148 -7.62 12.77 -3.46
CA CYS A 148 -8.07 12.83 -2.06
C CYS A 148 -8.72 14.18 -1.76
N LEU A 149 -9.84 14.49 -2.44
CA LEU A 149 -10.42 15.83 -2.49
C LEU A 149 -10.83 16.38 -1.12
N LYS A 150 -11.30 15.53 -0.20
CA LYS A 150 -11.72 15.95 1.14
C LYS A 150 -10.54 16.39 2.00
N SER A 151 -9.47 15.60 2.04
CA SER A 151 -8.23 15.98 2.72
C SER A 151 -7.54 17.17 2.04
N ALA A 152 -7.53 17.23 0.71
CA ALA A 152 -7.05 18.39 -0.04
C ALA A 152 -7.79 19.68 0.35
N HIS A 153 -9.13 19.64 0.40
CA HIS A 153 -9.95 20.77 0.86
C HIS A 153 -9.60 21.18 2.29
N THR A 154 -9.45 20.21 3.20
CA THR A 154 -9.17 20.46 4.62
C THR A 154 -7.85 21.21 4.80
N TYR A 155 -6.77 20.75 4.18
CA TYR A 155 -5.47 21.43 4.25
C TYR A 155 -5.45 22.77 3.52
N CYS A 156 -6.15 22.88 2.38
CA CYS A 156 -6.26 24.12 1.64
C CYS A 156 -6.99 25.19 2.46
N HIS A 157 -8.11 24.81 3.10
CA HIS A 157 -8.86 25.67 3.99
C HIS A 157 -8.03 26.10 5.21
N ARG A 158 -7.23 25.19 5.82
CA ARG A 158 -6.31 25.56 6.91
C ARG A 158 -5.28 26.59 6.44
N GLY A 159 -4.70 26.41 5.26
CA GLY A 159 -3.79 27.38 4.65
C GLY A 159 -4.45 28.74 4.40
N LEU A 160 -5.66 28.78 3.85
CA LEU A 160 -6.42 30.02 3.62
C LEU A 160 -6.86 30.69 4.93
N SER A 161 -7.13 29.90 5.97
CA SER A 161 -7.44 30.42 7.32
C SER A 161 -6.22 31.09 7.96
N ALA A 162 -5.02 30.60 7.64
CA ALA A 162 -3.75 31.20 8.07
C ALA A 162 -3.36 32.40 7.19
N PHE A 163 -3.59 32.31 5.88
CA PHE A 163 -3.21 33.31 4.87
C PHE A 163 -4.34 33.46 3.81
N PRO A 164 -5.33 34.34 4.03
CA PRO A 164 -6.51 34.44 3.18
C PRO A 164 -6.24 34.96 1.75
N THR A 165 -5.15 35.68 1.54
CA THR A 165 -4.80 36.31 0.26
C THR A 165 -3.90 35.44 -0.63
N ASN A 166 -3.66 34.18 -0.26
CA ASN A 166 -2.71 33.32 -0.95
C ASN A 166 -3.31 32.83 -2.29
N HIS A 167 -2.83 33.38 -3.41
CA HIS A 167 -3.38 33.06 -4.73
C HIS A 167 -3.26 31.58 -5.10
N GLU A 168 -2.17 30.91 -4.73
CA GLU A 168 -1.98 29.49 -5.03
C GLU A 168 -3.00 28.60 -4.31
N LEU A 169 -3.27 28.89 -3.03
CA LEU A 169 -4.30 28.17 -2.27
C LEU A 169 -5.70 28.51 -2.78
N ILE A 170 -5.98 29.76 -3.16
CA ILE A 170 -7.27 30.14 -3.77
C ILE A 170 -7.49 29.34 -5.06
N ASN A 171 -6.51 29.33 -5.96
CA ASN A 171 -6.58 28.57 -7.21
C ASN A 171 -6.74 27.07 -6.95
N THR A 172 -6.01 26.53 -5.98
CA THR A 172 -6.11 25.11 -5.59
C THR A 172 -7.49 24.78 -5.04
N MET A 173 -8.08 25.65 -4.21
CA MET A 173 -9.45 25.49 -3.70
C MET A 173 -10.48 25.45 -4.84
N ASP A 174 -10.34 26.35 -5.82
CA ASP A 174 -11.21 26.38 -7.00
C ASP A 174 -11.10 25.09 -7.82
N HIS A 175 -9.89 24.55 -7.99
CA HIS A 175 -9.67 23.26 -8.66
C HIS A 175 -10.26 22.09 -7.86
N ILE A 176 -10.10 22.06 -6.54
CA ILE A 176 -10.69 21.03 -5.66
C ILE A 176 -12.20 21.01 -5.83
N MET A 177 -12.85 22.18 -5.75
CA MET A 177 -14.31 22.27 -5.88
C MET A 177 -14.78 21.93 -7.29
N THR A 178 -14.02 22.31 -8.32
CA THR A 178 -14.31 21.95 -9.72
C THR A 178 -14.25 20.44 -9.93
N MET A 179 -13.20 19.79 -9.41
CA MET A 179 -13.05 18.34 -9.48
C MET A 179 -14.11 17.61 -8.65
N GLY A 180 -14.47 18.14 -7.48
CA GLY A 180 -15.56 17.64 -6.63
C GLY A 180 -16.90 17.63 -7.37
N ARG A 181 -17.26 18.76 -8.02
CA ARG A 181 -18.49 18.86 -8.84
C ARG A 181 -18.52 17.85 -9.97
N ARG A 182 -17.40 17.68 -10.69
CA ARG A 182 -17.26 16.72 -11.77
C ARG A 182 -17.41 15.27 -11.31
N ARG A 183 -16.69 14.87 -10.25
CA ARG A 183 -16.73 13.49 -9.71
C ARG A 183 -18.09 13.14 -9.12
N LEU A 184 -18.72 14.07 -8.38
CA LEU A 184 -20.01 13.84 -7.75
C LEU A 184 -21.20 14.07 -8.69
N LYS A 185 -20.97 14.64 -9.87
CA LYS A 185 -22.01 15.03 -10.84
C LYS A 185 -23.07 15.95 -10.22
N LYS A 186 -22.62 16.92 -9.41
CA LYS A 186 -23.47 17.91 -8.70
C LYS A 186 -22.88 19.32 -8.87
N ASP A 187 -23.74 20.33 -9.04
CA ASP A 187 -23.31 21.74 -9.12
C ASP A 187 -22.94 22.33 -7.75
N ILE A 188 -23.69 21.91 -6.72
CA ILE A 188 -23.45 22.26 -5.31
C ILE A 188 -22.93 21.01 -4.61
N VAL A 189 -21.73 21.11 -4.05
CA VAL A 189 -21.04 20.02 -3.37
C VAL A 189 -20.88 20.36 -1.91
N ASP A 190 -21.34 19.47 -1.03
CA ASP A 190 -21.00 19.50 0.39
C ASP A 190 -19.57 18.95 0.55
N VAL A 191 -18.77 19.60 1.39
CA VAL A 191 -17.41 19.16 1.73
C VAL A 191 -17.43 17.76 2.36
N ALA A 192 -18.50 17.41 3.08
CA ALA A 192 -18.67 16.08 3.66
C ALA A 192 -18.78 14.97 2.60
N ASP A 193 -19.30 15.29 1.40
CA ASP A 193 -19.48 14.37 0.27
C ASP A 193 -18.20 14.22 -0.57
N LEU A 194 -17.17 15.04 -0.34
CA LEU A 194 -15.93 14.95 -1.11
C LEU A 194 -15.25 13.59 -0.90
N PRO A 195 -14.73 12.96 -1.97
CA PRO A 195 -13.95 11.72 -1.87
C PRO A 195 -12.73 11.88 -0.96
N GLU A 196 -12.56 10.93 -0.04
CA GLU A 196 -11.34 10.80 0.78
C GLU A 196 -10.28 9.94 0.09
N TRP A 197 -10.72 9.02 -0.77
CA TRP A 197 -9.85 8.07 -1.47
C TRP A 197 -9.57 8.53 -2.89
N GLY A 198 -8.33 8.30 -3.29
CA GLY A 198 -7.88 8.41 -4.66
C GLY A 198 -6.95 7.27 -5.04
N VAL A 199 -6.13 7.48 -6.06
CA VAL A 199 -5.18 6.49 -6.57
C VAL A 199 -3.84 7.15 -6.86
N VAL A 200 -2.77 6.38 -6.71
CA VAL A 200 -1.38 6.81 -6.94
C VAL A 200 -0.62 5.73 -7.71
N ARG A 201 0.61 6.04 -8.09
CA ARG A 201 1.50 5.15 -8.83
C ARG A 201 1.70 3.83 -8.06
N ARG A 202 1.62 2.72 -8.79
CA ARG A 202 1.91 1.37 -8.27
C ARG A 202 3.07 0.80 -9.07
N GLU A 203 4.29 1.03 -8.61
CA GLU A 203 5.50 0.59 -9.30
C GLU A 203 6.62 0.24 -8.32
N VAL A 204 7.69 -0.33 -8.85
CA VAL A 204 8.96 -0.38 -8.15
C VAL A 204 9.60 0.99 -8.28
N TYR A 205 9.60 1.78 -7.19
CA TYR A 205 10.23 3.10 -7.20
C TYR A 205 11.69 3.00 -7.70
N PRO A 206 12.19 3.95 -8.51
CA PRO A 206 13.53 3.87 -9.11
C PRO A 206 14.68 3.71 -8.11
N TRP A 207 14.46 4.12 -6.86
CA TRP A 207 15.42 4.06 -5.76
C TRP A 207 15.14 2.93 -4.77
N ASN A 208 14.13 2.09 -5.02
CA ASN A 208 13.87 0.93 -4.21
C ASN A 208 14.90 -0.16 -4.53
N THR A 209 15.89 -0.31 -3.66
CA THR A 209 16.94 -1.34 -3.76
C THR A 209 16.57 -2.66 -3.08
N HIS A 210 15.38 -2.74 -2.48
CA HIS A 210 14.91 -3.91 -1.71
C HIS A 210 14.05 -4.88 -2.53
N GLU A 211 13.51 -4.44 -3.68
CA GLU A 211 12.69 -5.32 -4.52
C GLU A 211 13.58 -6.37 -5.21
N PRO A 212 13.37 -7.67 -4.97
CA PRO A 212 14.20 -8.71 -5.58
C PRO A 212 13.78 -9.00 -7.02
N ASP A 213 14.70 -9.52 -7.82
CA ASP A 213 14.30 -10.32 -8.99
C ASP A 213 13.71 -11.65 -8.50
N ARG A 214 12.38 -11.70 -8.41
CA ARG A 214 11.62 -12.88 -7.96
C ARG A 214 11.89 -14.13 -8.79
N PHE A 215 12.37 -13.99 -10.03
CA PHE A 215 12.61 -15.12 -10.94
C PHE A 215 14.06 -15.59 -10.95
N SER A 216 14.95 -14.91 -10.23
CA SER A 216 16.35 -15.32 -10.10
C SER A 216 16.50 -16.67 -9.40
N ASP A 217 17.53 -17.43 -9.76
CA ASP A 217 17.88 -18.69 -9.10
C ASP A 217 18.11 -18.52 -7.60
N GLU A 218 18.66 -17.38 -7.18
CA GLU A 218 18.87 -17.04 -5.77
C GLU A 218 17.55 -16.91 -5.02
N SER A 219 16.59 -16.17 -5.57
CA SER A 219 15.25 -16.01 -4.97
C SER A 219 14.48 -17.33 -4.92
N LEU A 220 14.52 -18.12 -6.00
CA LEU A 220 13.90 -19.44 -6.03
C LEU A 220 14.53 -20.39 -5.02
N SER A 221 15.85 -20.37 -4.85
CA SER A 221 16.56 -21.19 -3.86
C SER A 221 16.13 -20.85 -2.42
N MET A 222 16.07 -19.56 -2.09
CA MET A 222 15.62 -19.09 -0.77
C MET A 222 14.16 -19.49 -0.49
N LEU A 223 13.26 -19.23 -1.45
CA LEU A 223 11.85 -19.60 -1.33
C LEU A 223 11.66 -21.12 -1.16
N ASN A 224 12.37 -21.94 -1.94
CA ASN A 224 12.28 -23.39 -1.83
C ASN A 224 12.86 -23.92 -0.51
N HIS A 225 13.90 -23.28 0.02
CA HIS A 225 14.46 -23.63 1.33
C HIS A 225 13.43 -23.44 2.46
N GLU A 226 12.75 -22.29 2.47
CA GLU A 226 11.70 -21.99 3.46
C GLU A 226 10.47 -22.90 3.26
N LEU A 227 10.02 -23.06 2.00
CA LEU A 227 8.85 -23.87 1.64
C LEU A 227 8.98 -25.32 2.10
N ALA A 228 10.17 -25.91 2.05
CA ALA A 228 10.41 -27.32 2.40
C ALA A 228 9.96 -27.68 3.83
N THR A 229 9.88 -26.70 4.74
CA THR A 229 9.43 -26.91 6.12
C THR A 229 7.91 -27.04 6.27
N ILE A 230 7.15 -26.43 5.35
CA ILE A 230 5.68 -26.32 5.43
C ILE A 230 4.95 -27.07 4.29
N ALA A 231 5.64 -27.38 3.20
CA ALA A 231 5.12 -28.05 2.01
C ALA A 231 6.22 -28.93 1.36
N PRO A 232 6.67 -30.02 2.00
CA PRO A 232 7.87 -30.78 1.60
C PRO A 232 7.76 -31.47 0.23
N LYS A 233 6.54 -31.65 -0.30
CA LYS A 233 6.28 -32.22 -1.64
C LYS A 233 6.11 -31.16 -2.72
N CYS A 234 6.40 -29.90 -2.41
CA CYS A 234 6.22 -28.78 -3.32
C CYS A 234 7.53 -28.04 -3.58
N ALA A 235 7.61 -27.38 -4.72
CA ALA A 235 8.66 -26.43 -5.06
C ALA A 235 8.06 -25.16 -5.67
N VAL A 236 8.65 -24.00 -5.37
CA VAL A 236 8.39 -22.76 -6.08
C VAL A 236 9.15 -22.80 -7.42
N GLN A 237 8.45 -22.53 -8.52
CA GLN A 237 9.02 -22.42 -9.85
C GLN A 237 8.42 -21.23 -10.59
N VAL A 238 9.00 -20.88 -11.73
CA VAL A 238 8.42 -19.89 -12.64
C VAL A 238 7.31 -20.55 -13.46
N SER A 239 6.10 -20.01 -13.38
CA SER A 239 4.95 -20.39 -14.21
C SER A 239 4.71 -19.35 -15.31
N GLU A 240 4.24 -19.80 -16.46
CA GLU A 240 3.77 -18.93 -17.54
C GLU A 240 2.25 -18.92 -17.55
N LEU A 241 1.67 -17.81 -17.10
CA LEU A 241 0.23 -17.65 -16.98
C LEU A 241 -0.33 -16.74 -18.09
N PRO A 242 -1.58 -16.95 -18.51
CA PRO A 242 -2.26 -16.02 -19.40
C PRO A 242 -2.25 -14.58 -18.88
N VAL A 243 -2.02 -13.62 -19.78
CA VAL A 243 -2.27 -12.21 -19.49
C VAL A 243 -3.77 -12.01 -19.27
N LEU A 244 -4.11 -11.38 -18.16
CA LEU A 244 -5.50 -11.11 -17.78
C LEU A 244 -6.04 -9.90 -18.54
N LEU A 245 -7.36 -9.78 -18.61
CA LEU A 245 -8.04 -8.73 -19.36
C LEU A 245 -8.82 -7.79 -18.43
N ASP A 246 -8.92 -6.51 -18.80
CA ASP A 246 -9.72 -5.53 -18.04
C ASP A 246 -11.23 -5.65 -18.28
N GLY A 247 -11.64 -6.47 -19.25
CA GLY A 247 -13.04 -6.71 -19.59
C GLY A 247 -13.24 -7.74 -20.70
N ALA A 248 -14.47 -7.83 -21.20
CA ALA A 248 -14.82 -8.75 -22.28
C ALA A 248 -14.02 -8.47 -23.56
N SER A 249 -13.55 -9.53 -24.21
CA SER A 249 -12.73 -9.47 -25.41
C SER A 249 -12.93 -10.72 -26.25
N ASP A 250 -12.80 -10.61 -27.57
CA ASP A 250 -12.90 -11.73 -28.52
C ASP A 250 -11.77 -12.77 -28.37
N THR A 251 -10.80 -12.52 -27.48
CA THR A 251 -9.66 -13.40 -27.22
C THR A 251 -10.03 -14.70 -26.51
N ASP A 252 -11.23 -14.80 -25.91
CA ASP A 252 -11.72 -16.02 -25.25
C ASP A 252 -11.74 -17.23 -26.19
N GLY A 253 -11.99 -17.01 -27.49
CA GLY A 253 -11.99 -18.05 -28.53
C GLY A 253 -10.61 -18.42 -29.12
N TYR A 254 -9.53 -17.73 -28.74
CA TYR A 254 -8.23 -17.88 -29.44
C TYR A 254 -7.41 -19.08 -28.94
N ALA A 255 -6.88 -19.90 -29.84
CA ALA A 255 -6.09 -21.07 -29.44
C ALA A 255 -4.81 -20.72 -28.65
N ILE A 256 -4.20 -19.57 -28.94
CA ILE A 256 -2.97 -19.07 -28.32
C ILE A 256 -3.27 -17.68 -27.76
N ILE A 257 -2.92 -17.44 -26.51
CA ILE A 257 -3.07 -16.16 -25.82
C ILE A 257 -1.72 -15.71 -25.25
N PRO A 258 -1.46 -14.40 -25.12
CA PRO A 258 -0.26 -13.89 -24.49
C PRO A 258 -0.11 -14.42 -23.07
N THR A 259 1.12 -14.71 -22.65
CA THR A 259 1.46 -15.12 -21.30
C THR A 259 2.43 -14.16 -20.64
N CYS A 260 2.44 -14.14 -19.31
CA CYS A 260 3.43 -13.48 -18.49
C CYS A 260 4.01 -14.46 -17.46
N LYS A 261 5.21 -14.14 -16.96
CA LYS A 261 5.86 -14.94 -15.92
C LYS A 261 5.30 -14.58 -14.55
N GLN A 262 4.97 -15.59 -13.77
CA GLN A 262 4.68 -15.50 -12.35
C GLN A 262 5.41 -16.61 -11.59
N LEU A 263 5.41 -16.54 -10.27
CA LEU A 263 5.79 -17.69 -9.45
C LEU A 263 4.59 -18.62 -9.29
N GLY A 264 4.84 -19.92 -9.26
CA GLY A 264 3.86 -20.98 -9.04
C GLY A 264 4.38 -22.02 -8.07
N LEU A 265 3.46 -22.75 -7.43
CA LEU A 265 3.79 -23.95 -6.64
C LEU A 265 3.64 -25.19 -7.50
N PHE A 266 4.63 -26.08 -7.49
CA PHE A 266 4.64 -27.31 -8.29
C PHE A 266 4.88 -28.51 -7.39
N ALA A 267 4.18 -29.60 -7.65
CA ALA A 267 4.41 -30.86 -6.96
C ALA A 267 5.74 -31.47 -7.43
N VAL A 268 6.63 -31.82 -6.51
CA VAL A 268 7.87 -32.58 -6.81
C VAL A 268 7.68 -34.10 -6.64
N GLU A 269 6.58 -34.49 -5.99
CA GLU A 269 6.16 -35.87 -5.78
C GLU A 269 4.64 -35.98 -5.98
N ASP A 270 4.14 -37.20 -6.18
CA ASP A 270 2.70 -37.44 -6.19
C ASP A 270 2.06 -37.08 -4.83
N ILE A 271 0.94 -36.35 -4.89
CA ILE A 271 0.12 -35.95 -3.74
C ILE A 271 -1.24 -36.65 -3.88
N ALA A 272 -1.59 -37.46 -2.89
CA ALA A 272 -2.82 -38.23 -2.90
C ALA A 272 -4.06 -37.32 -2.75
N PRO A 273 -5.24 -37.75 -3.25
CA PRO A 273 -6.48 -37.03 -2.98
C PRO A 273 -6.73 -36.89 -1.47
N GLY A 274 -7.05 -35.68 -1.00
CA GLY A 274 -7.22 -35.37 0.43
C GLY A 274 -5.93 -35.11 1.21
N GLU A 275 -4.76 -35.34 0.61
CA GLU A 275 -3.47 -35.11 1.26
C GLU A 275 -3.18 -33.61 1.43
N THR A 276 -2.58 -33.23 2.56
CA THR A 276 -2.17 -31.84 2.83
C THR A 276 -0.99 -31.47 1.94
N VAL A 277 -1.13 -30.36 1.23
CA VAL A 277 -0.14 -29.83 0.28
C VAL A 277 0.75 -28.80 0.98
N LEU A 278 0.14 -27.87 1.73
CA LEU A 278 0.83 -26.80 2.45
C LEU A 278 0.11 -26.53 3.78
N ASN A 279 0.89 -26.26 4.82
CA ASN A 279 0.39 -25.87 6.13
C ASN A 279 1.23 -24.71 6.69
N GLU A 280 0.81 -23.50 6.40
CA GLU A 280 1.57 -22.27 6.64
C GLU A 280 1.04 -21.51 7.85
N TYR A 281 1.96 -21.01 8.68
CA TYR A 281 1.65 -20.13 9.80
C TYR A 281 2.16 -18.73 9.48
N SER A 282 1.34 -17.70 9.73
CA SER A 282 1.73 -16.32 9.52
C SER A 282 1.46 -15.44 10.73
N LEU A 283 2.50 -14.72 11.16
CA LEU A 283 2.42 -13.66 12.17
C LEU A 283 2.14 -12.29 11.58
N LEU A 284 2.23 -12.14 10.25
CA LEU A 284 1.74 -10.96 9.56
C LEU A 284 0.22 -11.06 9.44
N THR A 285 -0.42 -11.07 10.61
CA THR A 285 -1.84 -11.24 10.83
C THR A 285 -2.34 -10.09 11.70
N ALA A 286 -3.47 -9.52 11.31
CA ALA A 286 -4.11 -8.40 11.97
C ALA A 286 -5.61 -8.65 12.12
N ASN A 287 -6.19 -8.18 13.22
CA ASN A 287 -7.64 -8.16 13.45
C ASN A 287 -8.11 -6.72 13.66
N ASN A 288 -9.29 -6.34 13.19
CA ASN A 288 -9.81 -4.98 13.34
C ASN A 288 -10.86 -4.84 14.44
N ARG A 289 -11.02 -5.84 15.32
CA ARG A 289 -12.01 -5.80 16.41
C ARG A 289 -11.34 -5.49 17.73
N HIS A 290 -11.85 -4.48 18.43
CA HIS A 290 -11.32 -4.16 19.75
C HIS A 290 -11.93 -5.12 20.79
N LYS A 291 -11.07 -5.70 21.64
CA LYS A 291 -11.48 -6.58 22.77
C LYS A 291 -12.32 -7.80 22.36
N ASP A 292 -12.18 -8.26 21.11
CA ASP A 292 -12.77 -9.53 20.71
C ASP A 292 -11.91 -10.70 21.20
N GLY A 293 -12.51 -11.88 21.33
CA GLY A 293 -11.84 -13.08 21.81
C GLY A 293 -10.93 -13.71 20.77
N ASN A 294 -10.04 -12.94 20.15
CA ASN A 294 -9.11 -13.40 19.12
C ASN A 294 -7.67 -13.40 19.63
N CYS A 295 -6.90 -14.41 19.22
CA CYS A 295 -5.46 -14.47 19.42
C CYS A 295 -4.80 -13.31 18.68
N ASP A 296 -3.95 -12.55 19.37
CA ASP A 296 -3.23 -11.43 18.76
C ASP A 296 -2.31 -11.90 17.60
N ALA A 297 -1.64 -13.04 17.78
CA ALA A 297 -0.67 -13.55 16.82
C ALA A 297 -1.30 -14.14 15.54
N CYS A 298 -2.33 -14.99 15.69
CA CYS A 298 -2.86 -15.78 14.56
C CYS A 298 -4.30 -15.44 14.16
N GLY A 299 -4.97 -14.54 14.89
CA GLY A 299 -6.35 -14.11 14.60
C GLY A 299 -7.44 -15.18 14.82
N SER A 300 -7.09 -16.37 15.31
CA SER A 300 -8.07 -17.41 15.67
C SER A 300 -8.84 -17.03 16.93
N ALA A 301 -10.04 -17.59 17.10
CA ALA A 301 -10.75 -17.46 18.37
C ALA A 301 -9.92 -18.04 19.52
N LEU A 302 -9.86 -17.34 20.64
CA LEU A 302 -9.22 -17.78 21.86
C LEU A 302 -9.97 -19.00 22.42
N PRO A 303 -9.26 -20.00 22.96
CA PRO A 303 -9.90 -21.10 23.65
C PRO A 303 -10.65 -20.60 24.89
N PRO A 304 -11.72 -21.30 25.31
CA PRO A 304 -12.41 -20.96 26.55
C PRO A 304 -11.46 -21.07 27.75
N LEU A 305 -11.66 -20.26 28.78
CA LEU A 305 -10.86 -20.29 30.01
C LEU A 305 -10.87 -21.65 30.72
N SER A 306 -11.86 -22.50 30.44
CA SER A 306 -11.97 -23.86 30.96
C SER A 306 -11.18 -24.92 30.17
N ALA A 307 -10.51 -24.54 29.08
CA ALA A 307 -9.68 -25.47 28.32
C ALA A 307 -8.45 -25.91 29.14
N GLU A 308 -8.03 -27.18 28.99
CA GLU A 308 -6.86 -27.72 29.72
C GLU A 308 -5.57 -26.92 29.46
N ARG A 309 -5.44 -26.37 28.24
CA ARG A 309 -4.44 -25.37 27.87
C ARG A 309 -5.20 -24.09 27.53
N GLY A 310 -5.42 -23.27 28.55
CA GLY A 310 -6.11 -21.99 28.41
C GLY A 310 -5.31 -20.97 27.59
N PRO A 311 -5.92 -19.82 27.28
CA PRO A 311 -5.23 -18.74 26.59
C PRO A 311 -4.04 -18.24 27.43
N VAL A 312 -2.97 -17.83 26.75
CA VAL A 312 -1.73 -17.33 27.37
C VAL A 312 -1.74 -15.81 27.31
N GLN A 313 -1.48 -15.15 28.42
CA GLN A 313 -1.39 -13.68 28.50
C GLN A 313 0.09 -13.27 28.50
N CYS A 314 0.39 -12.11 27.94
CA CYS A 314 1.69 -11.48 28.16
C CYS A 314 1.88 -11.20 29.67
N SER A 315 3.10 -11.37 30.18
CA SER A 315 3.43 -11.04 31.57
C SER A 315 3.48 -9.53 31.83
N ASP A 316 3.75 -8.77 30.78
CA ASP A 316 4.14 -7.36 30.88
C ASP A 316 2.99 -6.42 30.51
N CYS A 317 2.06 -6.84 29.62
CA CYS A 317 0.87 -6.07 29.30
C CYS A 317 -0.43 -6.83 29.61
N TYR A 318 -1.50 -6.07 29.92
CA TYR A 318 -2.77 -6.63 30.37
C TYR A 318 -3.77 -6.92 29.24
N ASP A 319 -3.51 -6.42 28.03
CA ASP A 319 -4.51 -6.39 26.95
C ASP A 319 -4.28 -7.44 25.86
N THR A 320 -3.05 -7.97 25.72
CA THR A 320 -2.71 -8.91 24.66
C THR A 320 -2.82 -10.37 25.13
N VAL A 321 -3.58 -11.17 24.38
CA VAL A 321 -3.85 -12.58 24.68
C VAL A 321 -3.58 -13.46 23.46
N PHE A 322 -2.96 -14.62 23.71
CA PHE A 322 -2.60 -15.62 22.72
C PHE A 322 -3.39 -16.91 22.93
N CYS A 323 -3.65 -17.66 21.86
CA CYS A 323 -4.40 -18.91 21.96
C CYS A 323 -3.64 -20.03 22.66
N ASP A 324 -2.32 -20.03 22.59
CA ASP A 324 -1.43 -21.02 23.20
C ASP A 324 0.01 -20.48 23.37
N GLU A 325 0.86 -21.28 24.01
CA GLU A 325 2.28 -20.97 24.24
C GLU A 325 3.03 -20.73 22.93
N PHE A 326 2.71 -21.48 21.87
CA PHE A 326 3.38 -21.34 20.58
C PHE A 326 3.15 -19.94 19.98
N CYS A 327 1.90 -19.46 19.98
CA CYS A 327 1.58 -18.11 19.50
C CYS A 327 2.18 -17.03 20.40
N HIS A 328 2.20 -17.24 21.72
CA HIS A 328 2.87 -16.34 22.66
C HIS A 328 4.36 -16.23 22.33
N ASP A 329 5.08 -17.36 22.28
CA ASP A 329 6.53 -17.38 22.08
C ASP A 329 6.91 -16.79 20.73
N LYS A 330 6.15 -17.12 19.68
CA LYS A 330 6.37 -16.57 18.34
C LYS A 330 6.11 -15.08 18.26
N ALA A 331 5.11 -14.58 18.98
CA ALA A 331 4.86 -13.15 19.08
C ALA A 331 6.00 -12.44 19.82
N GLN A 332 6.46 -12.99 20.95
CA GLN A 332 7.60 -12.46 21.71
C GLN A 332 8.88 -12.42 20.89
N GLU A 333 9.13 -13.45 20.08
CA GLU A 333 10.31 -13.57 19.23
C GLU A 333 10.31 -12.56 18.06
N LEU A 334 9.15 -12.20 17.52
CA LEU A 334 9.09 -11.59 16.19
C LEU A 334 8.43 -10.21 16.11
N TYR A 335 7.60 -9.77 17.06
CA TYR A 335 7.02 -8.41 17.00
C TYR A 335 6.55 -7.81 18.33
N HIS A 336 6.09 -8.62 19.28
CA HIS A 336 5.30 -8.14 20.42
C HIS A 336 6.07 -7.12 21.29
N PRO A 337 7.37 -7.27 21.55
CA PRO A 337 8.12 -6.28 22.33
C PRO A 337 8.12 -4.87 21.72
N ALA A 338 7.92 -4.73 20.40
CA ALA A 338 7.81 -3.43 19.76
C ALA A 338 6.46 -2.72 20.03
N LEU A 339 5.42 -3.46 20.45
CA LEU A 339 4.05 -2.97 20.69
C LEU A 339 3.61 -3.05 22.15
N CYS A 340 4.30 -3.84 22.97
CA CYS A 340 3.92 -4.11 24.36
C CYS A 340 3.77 -2.81 25.17
N GLU A 341 2.62 -2.63 25.84
CA GLU A 341 2.25 -1.44 26.64
C GLU A 341 2.16 -0.10 25.86
N LYS A 342 2.19 -0.11 24.53
CA LYS A 342 2.24 1.13 23.71
C LYS A 342 0.88 1.68 23.24
N ASP A 343 -0.23 1.05 23.67
CA ASP A 343 -1.62 1.44 23.32
C ASP A 343 -1.85 1.61 21.80
N VAL A 344 -1.06 0.92 20.98
CA VAL A 344 -1.22 0.88 19.52
C VAL A 344 -2.48 0.09 19.15
N ASP A 345 -2.88 -0.85 20.01
CA ASP A 345 -3.99 -1.78 19.80
C ASP A 345 -5.37 -1.11 19.74
N ALA A 346 -5.49 0.17 20.13
CA ALA A 346 -6.71 0.96 19.97
C ALA A 346 -6.83 1.61 18.58
N ILE A 347 -5.71 1.79 17.86
CA ILE A 347 -5.69 2.50 16.58
C ILE A 347 -6.33 1.64 15.50
N ALA A 348 -7.22 2.25 14.72
CA ALA A 348 -7.92 1.64 13.58
C ALA A 348 -8.74 0.38 13.91
N LYS A 349 -9.09 0.14 15.18
CA LYS A 349 -10.07 -0.89 15.57
C LYS A 349 -11.51 -0.39 15.47
N ASP A 350 -12.43 -1.34 15.35
CA ASP A 350 -13.88 -1.15 15.19
C ASP A 350 -14.26 -0.08 14.15
N PRO A 351 -13.72 -0.18 12.91
CA PRO A 351 -13.99 0.80 11.88
C PRO A 351 -15.45 0.80 11.43
N GLU A 352 -15.88 1.90 10.81
CA GLU A 352 -17.12 1.90 10.03
C GLU A 352 -17.06 0.81 8.94
N ALA A 353 -18.23 0.26 8.57
CA ALA A 353 -18.31 -0.86 7.62
C ALA A 353 -17.56 -0.60 6.30
N LYS A 354 -17.62 0.63 5.78
CA LYS A 354 -16.96 1.05 4.53
C LYS A 354 -15.44 1.17 4.64
N GLU A 355 -14.89 1.25 5.85
CA GLU A 355 -13.45 1.39 6.11
C GLU A 355 -12.81 0.09 6.61
N SER A 356 -13.59 -0.99 6.72
CA SER A 356 -13.15 -2.28 7.28
C SER A 356 -11.90 -2.83 6.60
N ASP A 357 -11.86 -2.79 5.26
CA ASP A 357 -10.74 -3.31 4.47
C ASP A 357 -9.50 -2.42 4.63
N ALA A 358 -9.68 -1.10 4.57
CA ALA A 358 -8.59 -0.14 4.73
C ALA A 358 -7.93 -0.22 6.12
N SER A 359 -8.75 -0.37 7.16
CA SER A 359 -8.29 -0.62 8.54
C SER A 359 -7.45 -1.90 8.62
N LEU A 360 -7.87 -3.00 8.00
CA LEU A 360 -7.11 -4.25 8.01
C LEU A 360 -5.75 -4.10 7.32
N TYR A 361 -5.67 -3.42 6.17
CA TYR A 361 -4.39 -3.16 5.51
C TYR A 361 -3.47 -2.29 6.35
N LEU A 362 -4.00 -1.25 7.01
CA LEU A 362 -3.22 -0.44 7.94
C LEU A 362 -2.71 -1.30 9.10
N LEU A 363 -3.53 -2.15 9.69
CA LEU A 363 -3.11 -3.01 10.79
C LEU A 363 -2.08 -4.08 10.35
N LEU A 364 -2.12 -4.55 9.10
CA LEU A 364 -1.04 -5.35 8.53
C LEU A 364 0.26 -4.54 8.42
N LEU A 365 0.19 -3.28 7.99
CA LEU A 365 1.36 -2.39 7.99
C LEU A 365 1.90 -2.23 9.41
N VAL A 366 1.05 -1.96 10.41
CA VAL A 366 1.46 -1.86 11.83
C VAL A 366 2.18 -3.13 12.30
N ARG A 367 1.62 -4.32 12.01
CA ARG A 367 2.24 -5.59 12.37
C ARG A 367 3.60 -5.76 11.69
N LEU A 368 3.71 -5.42 10.40
CA LEU A 368 4.98 -5.48 9.66
C LEU A 368 6.03 -4.52 10.25
N LEU A 369 5.63 -3.29 10.60
CA LEU A 369 6.53 -2.30 11.20
C LEU A 369 7.00 -2.73 12.58
N ALA A 370 6.12 -3.34 13.39
CA ALA A 370 6.50 -3.94 14.66
C ALA A 370 7.50 -5.10 14.48
N MET A 371 7.27 -5.95 13.47
CA MET A 371 8.20 -7.02 13.13
C MET A 371 9.56 -6.49 12.72
N ALA A 372 9.58 -5.51 11.81
CA ALA A 372 10.80 -4.86 11.31
C ALA A 372 11.58 -4.19 12.44
N THR A 373 10.89 -3.46 13.31
CA THR A 373 11.48 -2.77 14.46
C THR A 373 12.09 -3.76 15.45
N HIS A 374 11.35 -4.81 15.82
CA HIS A 374 11.83 -5.79 16.79
C HIS A 374 13.01 -6.62 16.26
N GLN A 375 12.99 -6.93 14.97
CA GLN A 375 14.04 -7.71 14.29
C GLN A 375 15.17 -6.84 13.73
N GLU A 376 15.15 -5.53 13.98
CA GLU A 376 16.14 -4.55 13.49
C GLU A 376 16.42 -4.67 11.97
N THR A 377 15.37 -4.92 11.20
CA THR A 377 15.44 -5.22 9.76
C THR A 377 14.60 -4.23 8.97
N HIS A 378 15.00 -3.91 7.74
CA HIS A 378 14.19 -3.04 6.87
C HIS A 378 12.83 -3.70 6.56
N PRO A 379 11.69 -2.98 6.60
CA PRO A 379 10.37 -3.60 6.43
C PRO A 379 10.21 -4.41 5.14
N LEU A 380 10.82 -3.96 4.03
CA LEU A 380 10.78 -4.66 2.73
C LEU A 380 11.71 -5.87 2.64
N GLU A 381 12.60 -6.06 3.62
CA GLU A 381 13.52 -7.20 3.69
C GLU A 381 12.96 -8.38 4.51
N LEU A 382 11.83 -8.18 5.20
CA LEU A 382 11.15 -9.25 5.91
C LEU A 382 10.66 -10.34 4.94
N SER A 383 10.90 -11.62 5.27
CA SER A 383 10.53 -12.76 4.41
C SER A 383 9.02 -12.80 4.12
N GLN A 384 8.20 -12.26 5.01
CA GLN A 384 6.75 -12.19 4.85
C GLN A 384 6.30 -11.27 3.70
N ILE A 385 7.17 -10.40 3.19
CA ILE A 385 6.80 -9.43 2.15
C ILE A 385 7.78 -9.37 0.98
N LYS A 386 9.07 -9.65 1.20
CA LYS A 386 10.13 -9.46 0.20
C LYS A 386 9.78 -10.08 -1.17
N TYR A 387 9.32 -11.33 -1.18
CA TYR A 387 9.09 -12.11 -2.41
C TYR A 387 7.64 -12.16 -2.89
N ILE A 388 6.69 -11.56 -2.17
CA ILE A 388 5.28 -11.58 -2.58
C ILE A 388 5.06 -10.56 -3.71
N TRP A 389 4.07 -10.86 -4.55
CA TRP A 389 3.75 -10.05 -5.72
C TRP A 389 3.17 -8.69 -5.31
N GLY A 390 3.68 -7.61 -5.93
CA GLY A 390 3.21 -6.25 -5.70
C GLY A 390 2.32 -5.66 -6.81
N ASP A 391 2.10 -6.41 -7.90
CA ASP A 391 1.36 -5.98 -9.09
C ASP A 391 1.82 -4.58 -9.56
N PHE A 392 3.14 -4.45 -9.66
CA PHE A 392 3.81 -3.23 -10.09
C PHE A 392 3.68 -3.06 -11.60
N LEU A 393 3.21 -1.89 -12.01
CA LEU A 393 3.19 -1.44 -13.39
C LEU A 393 4.54 -0.83 -13.77
N SER A 394 4.86 -0.83 -15.06
CA SER A 394 6.09 -0.18 -15.55
C SER A 394 6.07 1.33 -15.28
N SER A 395 7.23 1.92 -15.03
CA SER A 395 7.34 3.36 -14.74
C SER A 395 6.83 4.23 -15.90
N GLY A 396 7.00 3.78 -17.14
CA GLY A 396 6.47 4.48 -18.32
C GLY A 396 4.94 4.60 -18.33
N ASN A 397 4.22 3.58 -17.86
CA ASN A 397 2.75 3.61 -17.79
C ASN A 397 2.24 4.51 -16.64
N ASN A 398 3.09 4.82 -15.67
CA ASN A 398 2.77 5.64 -14.51
C ASN A 398 3.17 7.12 -14.65
N ALA A 399 3.96 7.47 -15.68
CA ALA A 399 4.52 8.80 -15.86
C ALA A 399 3.43 9.85 -16.11
N ILE A 400 3.54 10.99 -15.43
CA ILE A 400 2.67 12.15 -15.68
C ILE A 400 3.30 12.96 -16.81
N ASP A 401 2.62 13.08 -17.94
CA ASP A 401 2.97 14.08 -18.93
C ASP A 401 2.61 15.48 -18.38
N LEU A 402 3.64 16.28 -18.09
CA LEU A 402 3.49 17.65 -17.61
C LEU A 402 3.12 18.64 -18.74
N SER A 403 2.99 18.16 -19.98
CA SER A 403 2.62 18.95 -21.15
C SER A 403 1.18 19.48 -21.07
N PRO A 404 0.92 20.71 -21.55
CA PRO A 404 -0.45 21.24 -21.70
C PRO A 404 -1.37 20.39 -22.60
N ASN A 405 -0.80 19.50 -23.43
CA ASN A 405 -1.53 18.64 -24.37
C ASN A 405 -1.52 17.15 -23.95
N ALA A 406 -1.22 16.86 -22.69
CA ALA A 406 -1.16 15.50 -22.18
C ALA A 406 -2.39 14.67 -22.55
N GLY A 407 -2.15 13.43 -22.93
CA GLY A 407 -3.15 12.45 -23.35
C GLY A 407 -4.05 11.97 -22.19
N PRO A 408 -4.71 10.80 -22.34
CA PRO A 408 -5.52 10.24 -21.26
C PRO A 408 -4.68 10.06 -19.97
N PRO A 409 -5.34 10.10 -18.79
CA PRO A 409 -4.66 10.10 -17.50
C PRO A 409 -3.80 8.84 -17.28
N PRO A 410 -2.76 8.93 -16.42
CA PRO A 410 -1.88 7.79 -16.12
C PRO A 410 -2.63 6.65 -15.41
N ASP A 411 -2.20 5.41 -15.64
CA ASP A 411 -2.80 4.20 -15.10
C ASP A 411 -2.38 3.98 -13.63
N TRP A 412 -2.87 4.84 -12.74
CA TRP A 412 -2.62 4.72 -11.30
C TRP A 412 -3.59 3.75 -10.64
N THR A 413 -3.05 2.72 -9.99
CA THR A 413 -3.86 1.62 -9.45
C THR A 413 -3.74 1.45 -7.95
N LEU A 414 -2.77 2.06 -7.26
CA LEU A 414 -2.62 1.92 -5.81
C LEU A 414 -3.62 2.86 -5.09
N PRO A 415 -4.61 2.33 -4.34
CA PRO A 415 -5.52 3.19 -3.59
C PRO A 415 -4.79 3.94 -2.48
N PHE A 416 -5.10 5.23 -2.36
CA PHE A 416 -4.40 6.14 -1.47
C PHE A 416 -5.38 7.05 -0.74
N SER A 417 -5.09 7.30 0.54
CA SER A 417 -5.74 8.36 1.32
C SER A 417 -4.70 8.99 2.26
N PHE A 418 -4.87 10.28 2.55
CA PHE A 418 -3.99 10.96 3.49
C PHE A 418 -4.00 10.28 4.88
N LYS A 419 -5.20 9.93 5.37
CA LYS A 419 -5.41 9.27 6.67
C LYS A 419 -4.65 7.94 6.78
N TYR A 420 -4.82 7.03 5.82
CA TYR A 420 -4.31 5.65 5.94
C TYR A 420 -2.89 5.47 5.39
N ASN A 421 -2.41 6.35 4.51
CA ASN A 421 -1.07 6.22 3.91
C ASN A 421 -0.02 7.15 4.54
N ILE A 422 -0.43 8.25 5.19
CA ILE A 422 0.50 9.22 5.79
C ILE A 422 0.22 9.40 7.28
N GLU A 423 -0.95 9.96 7.63
CA GLU A 423 -1.22 10.44 9.00
C GLU A 423 -1.20 9.30 10.03
N THR A 424 -2.02 8.28 9.82
CA THR A 424 -2.17 7.22 10.82
C THR A 424 -0.90 6.36 10.94
N PRO A 425 -0.22 5.95 9.85
CA PRO A 425 1.07 5.26 9.97
C PRO A 425 2.13 6.04 10.76
N LEU A 426 2.25 7.36 10.55
CA LEU A 426 3.17 8.19 11.32
C LEU A 426 2.76 8.25 12.80
N HIS A 427 1.47 8.38 13.08
CA HIS A 427 0.96 8.35 14.45
C HIS A 427 1.23 7.01 15.17
N VAL A 428 1.11 5.88 14.45
CA VAL A 428 1.49 4.56 14.98
C VAL A 428 2.97 4.54 15.33
N LEU A 429 3.85 5.04 14.46
CA LEU A 429 5.29 5.07 14.74
C LEU A 429 5.62 5.89 15.99
N GLU A 430 5.01 7.08 16.15
CA GLU A 430 5.18 7.87 17.37
C GLU A 430 4.72 7.10 18.62
N LYS A 431 3.59 6.40 18.54
CA LYS A 431 3.10 5.53 19.62
C LYS A 431 4.03 4.35 19.89
N MET A 432 4.74 3.88 18.88
CA MET A 432 5.78 2.86 19.02
C MET A 432 7.10 3.42 19.58
N ASP A 433 7.13 4.68 20.01
CA ASP A 433 8.34 5.41 20.43
C ASP A 433 9.39 5.52 19.32
N ILE A 434 8.94 5.52 18.06
CA ILE A 434 9.80 5.69 16.89
C ILE A 434 9.75 7.15 16.44
N ASN A 435 10.92 7.78 16.43
CA ASN A 435 11.06 9.13 15.91
C ASN A 435 10.90 9.14 14.38
N ILE A 436 9.83 9.77 13.91
CA ILE A 436 9.43 9.83 12.50
C ILE A 436 10.36 10.67 11.61
N TYR A 437 11.27 11.45 12.21
CA TYR A 437 12.24 12.29 11.52
C TYR A 437 13.57 11.56 11.29
N THR A 438 14.05 10.82 12.29
CA THR A 438 15.36 10.14 12.23
C THR A 438 15.29 8.77 11.56
N SER A 439 14.09 8.25 11.30
CA SER A 439 13.88 6.87 10.84
C SER A 439 13.43 6.76 9.38
N ILE A 440 13.61 7.82 8.58
CA ILE A 440 13.16 7.85 7.17
C ILE A 440 13.72 6.70 6.32
N THR A 441 14.92 6.20 6.61
CA THR A 441 15.51 5.04 5.92
C THR A 441 14.67 3.77 6.05
N TYR A 442 13.88 3.65 7.12
CA TYR A 442 13.03 2.48 7.41
C TYR A 442 11.54 2.80 7.27
N HIS A 443 11.16 4.07 7.36
CA HIS A 443 9.78 4.51 7.54
C HIS A 443 9.38 5.65 6.59
N ASP A 444 10.00 5.77 5.42
CA ASP A 444 9.55 6.70 4.40
C ASP A 444 8.20 6.28 3.78
N ILE A 445 7.47 7.25 3.21
CA ILE A 445 6.11 7.01 2.67
C ILE A 445 6.12 6.04 1.49
N TRP A 446 7.17 6.06 0.67
CA TRP A 446 7.29 5.12 -0.45
C TRP A 446 7.40 3.67 0.06
N ILE A 447 8.01 3.43 1.22
CA ILE A 447 8.08 2.10 1.85
C ILE A 447 6.68 1.63 2.23
N PHE A 448 5.86 2.49 2.84
CA PHE A 448 4.48 2.15 3.18
C PHE A 448 3.65 1.84 1.93
N ASN A 449 3.79 2.65 0.88
CA ASN A 449 3.10 2.43 -0.38
C ASN A 449 3.53 1.12 -1.07
N THR A 450 4.82 0.77 -1.02
CA THR A 450 5.31 -0.55 -1.48
C THR A 450 4.70 -1.70 -0.67
N CYS A 451 4.63 -1.57 0.66
CA CYS A 451 3.97 -2.57 1.51
C CYS A 451 2.48 -2.72 1.15
N TYR A 452 1.74 -1.61 1.01
CA TYR A 452 0.34 -1.62 0.62
C TYR A 452 0.12 -2.23 -0.77
N ALA A 453 1.01 -1.95 -1.73
CA ALA A 453 0.98 -2.58 -3.04
C ALA A 453 1.17 -4.10 -2.94
N LYS A 454 2.07 -4.57 -2.07
CA LYS A 454 2.31 -5.99 -1.85
C LYS A 454 1.19 -6.70 -1.08
N PHE A 455 0.53 -6.03 -0.13
CA PHE A 455 -0.63 -6.63 0.56
C PHE A 455 -1.82 -6.85 -0.37
N ARG A 456 -2.02 -5.94 -1.33
CA ARG A 456 -3.14 -6.00 -2.27
C ARG A 456 -2.93 -7.12 -3.29
N GLY A 457 -3.80 -8.12 -3.25
CA GLY A 457 -3.74 -9.29 -4.12
C GLY A 457 -3.06 -10.51 -3.48
N THR A 458 -2.42 -10.35 -2.31
CA THR A 458 -1.74 -11.45 -1.60
C THR A 458 -2.28 -11.69 -0.18
N ALA A 459 -2.80 -10.64 0.47
CA ALA A 459 -3.41 -10.76 1.79
C ALA A 459 -4.73 -11.52 1.70
N SER A 460 -4.87 -12.54 2.54
CA SER A 460 -6.12 -13.26 2.77
C SER A 460 -6.95 -12.55 3.85
N ALA A 461 -8.27 -12.55 3.71
CA ALA A 461 -9.18 -11.98 4.69
C ALA A 461 -10.25 -12.99 5.10
N ARG A 462 -10.57 -13.03 6.40
CA ARG A 462 -11.66 -13.81 6.96
C ARG A 462 -12.82 -12.88 7.24
N LYS A 463 -14.01 -13.29 6.81
CA LYS A 463 -15.26 -12.60 7.14
C LYS A 463 -15.78 -13.12 8.48
N SER A 464 -16.20 -12.19 9.33
CA SER A 464 -16.86 -12.49 10.59
C SER A 464 -18.15 -13.26 10.33
N THR A 465 -18.37 -14.36 11.07
CA THR A 465 -19.65 -15.07 11.04
C THR A 465 -20.78 -14.28 11.69
N ARG A 466 -20.44 -13.22 12.45
CA ARG A 466 -21.40 -12.39 13.19
C ARG A 466 -22.10 -11.35 12.32
N ASP A 467 -21.35 -10.66 11.46
CA ASP A 467 -21.88 -9.56 10.63
C ASP A 467 -21.45 -9.60 9.16
N GLY A 468 -20.71 -10.64 8.75
CA GLY A 468 -20.24 -10.84 7.38
C GLY A 468 -19.12 -9.90 6.94
N ARG A 469 -18.61 -9.03 7.82
CA ARG A 469 -17.56 -8.07 7.50
C ARG A 469 -16.17 -8.70 7.66
N PRO A 470 -15.17 -8.33 6.85
CA PRO A 470 -13.79 -8.71 7.10
C PRO A 470 -13.32 -8.27 8.48
N ASP A 471 -12.88 -9.21 9.32
CA ASP A 471 -12.45 -8.93 10.69
C ASP A 471 -11.01 -9.33 11.00
N VAL A 472 -10.43 -10.21 10.19
CA VAL A 472 -9.02 -10.61 10.25
C VAL A 472 -8.44 -10.64 8.84
N ALA A 473 -7.22 -10.11 8.70
CA ALA A 473 -6.42 -10.23 7.50
C ALA A 473 -5.05 -10.83 7.84
N ALA A 474 -4.47 -11.59 6.91
CA ALA A 474 -3.15 -12.18 7.06
C ALA A 474 -2.46 -12.34 5.71
N VAL A 475 -1.16 -12.11 5.68
CA VAL A 475 -0.30 -12.39 4.52
C VAL A 475 0.29 -13.78 4.68
N HIS A 476 0.09 -14.64 3.68
CA HIS A 476 0.62 -16.01 3.65
C HIS A 476 1.54 -16.15 2.43
N PRO A 477 2.85 -15.86 2.59
CA PRO A 477 3.81 -15.73 1.49
C PRO A 477 3.87 -16.92 0.53
N PHE A 478 3.62 -18.15 1.01
CA PHE A 478 3.69 -19.34 0.17
C PHE A 478 2.33 -19.76 -0.37
N TRP A 479 1.25 -19.63 0.41
CA TRP A 479 -0.11 -19.86 -0.06
C TRP A 479 -0.45 -18.99 -1.28
N CYS A 480 -0.04 -17.72 -1.28
CA CYS A 480 -0.31 -16.81 -2.39
C CYS A 480 0.50 -17.12 -3.67
N LEU A 481 1.43 -18.09 -3.64
CA LEU A 481 2.14 -18.58 -4.82
C LEU A 481 1.37 -19.68 -5.56
N ALA A 482 0.36 -20.30 -4.95
CA ALA A 482 -0.52 -21.23 -5.65
C ALA A 482 -1.48 -20.45 -6.54
N ASN A 483 -1.18 -20.38 -7.84
CA ASN A 483 -1.93 -19.58 -8.82
C ASN A 483 -3.40 -20.00 -8.93
N HIS A 484 -4.22 -19.08 -9.43
CA HIS A 484 -5.65 -19.32 -9.57
C HIS A 484 -6.02 -20.16 -10.80
N ASP A 485 -6.88 -21.16 -10.61
CA ASP A 485 -7.68 -21.76 -11.68
C ASP A 485 -9.14 -21.94 -11.21
N CYS A 486 -10.11 -21.80 -12.12
CA CYS A 486 -11.52 -22.04 -11.78
C CYS A 486 -11.88 -23.54 -11.71
N ASN A 487 -10.98 -24.44 -12.06
CA ASN A 487 -11.01 -25.88 -11.81
C ASN A 487 -9.75 -26.29 -11.01
N PRO A 488 -9.61 -25.85 -9.75
CA PRO A 488 -8.38 -26.03 -8.96
C PRO A 488 -8.12 -27.52 -8.61
N ASN A 489 -6.85 -27.90 -8.37
CA ASN A 489 -6.51 -29.22 -7.78
C ASN A 489 -6.50 -29.18 -6.26
N VAL A 490 -6.43 -28.00 -5.65
CA VAL A 490 -6.45 -27.84 -4.20
C VAL A 490 -7.68 -27.08 -3.74
N THR A 491 -7.93 -27.16 -2.45
CA THR A 491 -8.82 -26.27 -1.73
C THR A 491 -8.17 -25.95 -0.37
N TRP A 492 -8.74 -25.00 0.36
CA TRP A 492 -8.10 -24.46 1.55
C TRP A 492 -9.08 -24.07 2.65
N GLU A 493 -8.55 -23.98 3.86
CA GLU A 493 -9.20 -23.38 5.02
C GLU A 493 -8.20 -22.51 5.78
N TRP A 494 -8.72 -21.52 6.50
CA TRP A 494 -7.93 -20.69 7.40
C TRP A 494 -8.53 -20.67 8.80
N GLY A 495 -7.74 -21.16 9.77
CA GLY A 495 -8.10 -21.22 11.20
C GLY A 495 -6.85 -21.08 12.08
N GLY A 496 -6.08 -20.01 11.87
CA GLY A 496 -4.81 -19.74 12.58
C GLY A 496 -3.57 -20.26 11.85
N LYS A 497 -3.74 -21.33 11.07
CA LYS A 497 -2.83 -21.73 10.00
C LYS A 497 -3.59 -21.78 8.69
N MET A 498 -2.93 -21.42 7.60
CA MET A 498 -3.44 -21.59 6.24
C MET A 498 -3.11 -23.00 5.78
N ARG A 499 -4.14 -23.78 5.44
CA ARG A 499 -3.97 -25.17 5.02
C ARG A 499 -4.51 -25.36 3.62
N LEU A 500 -3.65 -25.81 2.70
CA LEU A 500 -4.02 -26.29 1.38
C LEU A 500 -3.99 -27.82 1.38
N TRP A 501 -4.98 -28.46 0.77
CA TRP A 501 -4.97 -29.89 0.51
C TRP A 501 -5.48 -30.23 -0.88
N ALA A 502 -4.98 -31.33 -1.44
CA ALA A 502 -5.43 -31.85 -2.72
C ALA A 502 -6.89 -32.23 -2.62
N ARG A 503 -7.71 -31.76 -3.56
CA ARG A 503 -9.12 -32.13 -3.62
C ARG A 503 -9.25 -33.63 -3.82
N GLU A 504 -10.29 -34.21 -3.21
CA GLU A 504 -10.68 -35.59 -3.51
C GLU A 504 -11.26 -35.73 -4.92
N ARG A 505 -11.91 -34.66 -5.39
CA ARG A 505 -12.57 -34.55 -6.69
C ARG A 505 -12.41 -33.16 -7.30
N ARG A 506 -12.18 -33.10 -8.61
CA ARG A 506 -12.14 -31.85 -9.39
C ARG A 506 -13.54 -31.24 -9.49
N VAL A 507 -13.61 -29.92 -9.67
CA VAL A 507 -14.89 -29.18 -9.78
C VAL A 507 -15.61 -29.55 -11.06
N ILE A 508 -14.87 -29.68 -12.16
CA ILE A 508 -15.41 -30.12 -13.44
C ILE A 508 -15.54 -31.65 -13.46
N ASN A 509 -16.71 -32.15 -13.89
CA ASN A 509 -17.02 -33.56 -14.14
C ASN A 509 -16.82 -34.53 -12.95
N ASN A 510 -16.52 -34.02 -11.75
CA ASN A 510 -16.23 -34.83 -10.57
C ASN A 510 -15.12 -35.86 -10.81
N GLU A 511 -14.12 -35.50 -11.61
CA GLU A 511 -12.96 -36.34 -11.91
C GLU A 511 -12.17 -36.64 -10.62
N PRO A 512 -11.47 -37.79 -10.53
CA PRO A 512 -10.58 -38.09 -9.41
C PRO A 512 -9.58 -36.95 -9.18
N GLY A 513 -9.43 -36.52 -7.92
CA GLY A 513 -8.44 -35.51 -7.56
C GLY A 513 -7.04 -36.09 -7.31
N GLY A 514 -6.27 -35.44 -6.44
CA GLY A 514 -4.83 -35.65 -6.32
C GLY A 514 -4.01 -34.80 -7.29
N ILE A 515 -2.68 -34.86 -7.17
CA ILE A 515 -1.73 -34.06 -7.96
C ILE A 515 -0.53 -34.95 -8.31
N LYS A 516 -0.09 -34.93 -9.55
CA LYS A 516 1.09 -35.69 -10.01
C LYS A 516 2.36 -34.89 -9.90
N ALA A 517 3.48 -35.59 -9.70
CA ALA A 517 4.79 -34.97 -9.76
C ALA A 517 4.97 -34.21 -11.09
N GLY A 518 5.39 -32.95 -11.00
CA GLY A 518 5.54 -32.02 -12.11
C GLY A 518 4.30 -31.16 -12.41
N GLU A 519 3.14 -31.43 -11.81
CA GLU A 519 1.95 -30.59 -11.99
C GLU A 519 2.00 -29.33 -11.12
N GLU A 520 1.50 -28.22 -11.67
CA GLU A 520 1.29 -26.98 -10.91
C GLU A 520 0.09 -27.13 -9.96
N ILE A 521 0.23 -26.55 -8.77
CA ILE A 521 -0.78 -26.46 -7.73
C ILE A 521 -1.61 -25.21 -7.98
N PHE A 522 -2.84 -25.42 -8.42
CA PHE A 522 -3.80 -24.36 -8.71
C PHE A 522 -4.85 -24.23 -7.60
N ASN A 523 -4.88 -23.06 -6.99
CA ASN A 523 -5.83 -22.64 -5.96
C ASN A 523 -7.04 -21.90 -6.56
N HIS A 524 -7.99 -21.50 -5.71
CA HIS A 524 -9.14 -20.68 -6.07
C HIS A 524 -9.25 -19.41 -5.21
N TYR A 525 -9.40 -18.25 -5.88
CA TYR A 525 -9.53 -16.93 -5.24
C TYR A 525 -10.97 -16.39 -5.27
N CYS A 526 -11.87 -17.13 -5.90
CA CYS A 526 -13.30 -16.87 -5.93
C CYS A 526 -14.07 -18.16 -5.59
N ASP A 527 -15.37 -18.02 -5.43
CA ASP A 527 -16.27 -19.17 -5.36
C ASP A 527 -16.39 -19.81 -6.76
N VAL A 528 -15.84 -21.01 -6.90
CA VAL A 528 -15.76 -21.77 -8.17
C VAL A 528 -17.11 -22.37 -8.60
N GLU A 529 -18.13 -22.32 -7.75
CA GLU A 529 -19.49 -22.75 -8.09
C GLU A 529 -20.27 -21.67 -8.84
N LEU A 530 -19.79 -20.42 -8.83
CA LEU A 530 -20.43 -19.30 -9.52
C LEU A 530 -20.30 -19.41 -11.05
N PRO A 531 -21.22 -18.80 -11.83
CA PRO A 531 -21.09 -18.65 -13.29
C PRO A 531 -19.86 -17.82 -13.69
N VAL A 532 -19.35 -18.03 -14.92
CA VAL A 532 -18.10 -17.42 -15.41
C VAL A 532 -18.01 -15.91 -15.23
N GLN A 533 -19.09 -15.17 -15.54
CA GLN A 533 -19.12 -13.72 -15.39
C GLN A 533 -18.91 -13.30 -13.93
N GLN A 534 -19.65 -13.92 -13.00
CA GLN A 534 -19.54 -13.64 -11.57
C GLN A 534 -18.18 -14.05 -11.01
N ARG A 535 -17.59 -15.16 -11.48
CA ARG A 535 -16.22 -15.54 -11.10
C ARG A 535 -15.19 -14.51 -11.53
N ARG A 536 -15.29 -14.00 -12.77
CA ARG A 536 -14.39 -12.97 -13.31
C ARG A 536 -14.54 -11.66 -12.54
N GLU A 537 -15.76 -11.18 -12.31
CA GLU A 537 -16.04 -9.98 -11.53
C GLU A 537 -15.52 -10.08 -10.08
N TRP A 538 -15.73 -11.22 -9.43
CA TRP A 538 -15.24 -11.44 -8.07
C TRP A 538 -13.71 -11.49 -8.01
N ALA A 539 -13.08 -12.28 -8.89
CA ALA A 539 -11.65 -12.51 -8.85
C ALA A 539 -10.83 -11.32 -9.39
N GLN A 540 -11.43 -10.42 -10.17
CA GLN A 540 -10.74 -9.31 -10.84
C GLN A 540 -9.87 -8.50 -9.88
N GLY A 541 -10.39 -8.17 -8.69
CA GLY A 541 -9.62 -7.39 -7.71
C GLY A 541 -8.41 -8.12 -7.13
N SER A 542 -8.46 -9.45 -6.99
CA SER A 542 -7.36 -10.26 -6.45
C SER A 542 -6.35 -10.68 -7.52
N LEU A 543 -6.82 -10.86 -8.75
CA LEU A 543 -5.99 -11.27 -9.88
C LEU A 543 -5.35 -10.08 -10.63
N GLY A 544 -5.94 -8.90 -10.55
CA GLY A 544 -5.58 -7.75 -11.39
C GLY A 544 -6.26 -7.78 -12.77
N GLY A 545 -7.25 -8.65 -12.99
CA GLY A 545 -7.96 -8.77 -14.26
C GLY A 545 -8.86 -10.01 -14.34
N TRP A 546 -9.58 -10.17 -15.46
CA TRP A 546 -10.46 -11.30 -15.71
C TRP A 546 -9.67 -12.60 -15.89
N CYS A 547 -10.09 -13.65 -15.17
CA CYS A 547 -9.48 -14.97 -15.30
C CYS A 547 -9.59 -15.52 -16.73
N MET A 548 -8.45 -15.95 -17.25
CA MET A 548 -8.28 -16.54 -18.58
C MET A 548 -7.96 -18.05 -18.54
N CYS A 549 -8.29 -18.72 -17.42
CA CYS A 549 -8.17 -20.19 -17.34
C CYS A 549 -9.05 -20.88 -18.38
N LYS A 550 -8.70 -22.13 -18.71
CA LYS A 550 -9.42 -22.91 -19.71
C LYS A 550 -10.92 -22.98 -19.43
N ARG A 551 -11.32 -23.21 -18.17
CA ARG A 551 -12.74 -23.28 -17.77
C ARG A 551 -13.49 -21.99 -18.09
N CYS A 552 -12.94 -20.83 -17.72
CA CYS A 552 -13.59 -19.55 -17.98
C CYS A 552 -13.74 -19.31 -19.48
N ARG A 553 -12.70 -19.58 -20.27
CA ARG A 553 -12.73 -19.38 -21.71
C ARG A 553 -13.74 -20.29 -22.41
N ASP A 554 -13.76 -21.57 -22.05
CA ASP A 554 -14.70 -22.54 -22.61
C ASP A 554 -16.16 -22.18 -22.26
N GLU A 555 -16.44 -21.79 -21.00
CA GLU A 555 -17.78 -21.38 -20.56
C GLU A 555 -18.25 -20.07 -21.23
N SER A 556 -17.38 -19.06 -21.37
CA SER A 556 -17.71 -17.81 -22.06
C SER A 556 -18.01 -18.06 -23.55
N ALA A 557 -17.16 -18.82 -24.24
CA ALA A 557 -17.36 -19.12 -25.66
C ALA A 557 -18.64 -19.94 -25.93
N ALA A 558 -19.05 -20.79 -24.99
CA ALA A 558 -20.32 -21.51 -25.08
C ALA A 558 -21.54 -20.58 -24.87
N GLY A 559 -21.41 -19.56 -24.01
CA GLY A 559 -22.45 -18.55 -23.77
C GLY A 559 -22.74 -17.67 -24.99
N ASP A 560 -21.70 -17.21 -25.69
CA ASP A 560 -21.84 -16.33 -26.87
C ASP A 560 -22.50 -17.03 -28.08
N ASN A 561 -22.25 -18.34 -28.24
CA ASN A 561 -22.89 -19.15 -29.28
C ASN A 561 -24.38 -19.38 -29.03
N GLY A 562 -24.85 -19.30 -27.77
CA GLY A 562 -26.27 -19.43 -27.42
C GLY A 562 -27.09 -18.19 -27.78
N THR A 563 -26.49 -17.01 -27.74
CA THR A 563 -27.12 -15.72 -28.12
C THR A 563 -27.18 -15.49 -29.62
N ASN A 564 -26.22 -16.01 -30.41
CA ASN A 564 -26.28 -15.90 -31.87
C ASN A 564 -27.33 -16.82 -32.51
N ASN A 565 -27.58 -18.00 -31.93
CA ASN A 565 -28.61 -18.91 -32.44
C ASN A 565 -30.05 -18.44 -32.16
N GLN A 566 -30.28 -17.54 -31.19
CA GLN A 566 -31.62 -16.96 -30.99
C GLN A 566 -31.96 -15.86 -32.00
N ASN A 567 -30.96 -15.27 -32.66
CA ASN A 567 -31.19 -14.24 -33.69
C ASN A 567 -31.32 -14.82 -35.12
N GLU A 568 -30.96 -16.09 -35.34
CA GLU A 568 -31.15 -16.78 -36.64
C GLU A 568 -32.46 -17.59 -36.71
N GLU A 569 -33.14 -17.85 -35.59
CA GLU A 569 -34.48 -18.48 -35.59
C GLU A 569 -35.64 -17.46 -35.73
N GLU A 570 -35.35 -16.15 -35.72
CA GLU A 570 -36.34 -15.07 -35.95
C GLU A 570 -36.17 -14.31 -37.30
N SER A 571 -35.42 -14.85 -38.27
CA SER A 571 -35.34 -14.30 -39.64
C SER A 571 -36.08 -15.13 -40.69
#